data_AF-A0A2H0NJV4-F1
#
_entry.id   AF-A0A2H0NJV4-F1
#
_cell.length_a   1.000
_cell.length_b   1.000
_cell.length_c   1.000
_cell.angle_alpha   90.00
_cell.angle_beta   90.00
_cell.angle_gamma   90.00
#
_symmetry.space_group_name_H-M   'P 1'
#
loop_
_entity.id
_entity.type
_entity.pdbx_description
1 polymer ?
#
loop_
_entity_poly.entity_id
_entity_poly.type
_entity_poly.pdbx_seq_one_letter_code
_entity_poly.pdbx_strand_id
1 'polypeptide(L)'
;ADTAVRRLARDVRIAVPNSVRSPDAQTFEFVQTSDGGRYRSGPPGNRLIFNGSDTSFQVLSGSVATAVAVNDHIVIGSSQSDGSVVYDRLGLRLVSNYNAGTQTITMNQGLVSALEMPTRRFDVIDAAQGAVTYACEGVGTDGNGNGTGVLRRYWNYWDFTSNRTSWAAPVGGSNAILANRISGCNVEYVLANQGFGLLVVRLTLKEANESVTLHHQMHVNNVP
;
A
#
# COMPACT_ATOMS: atom_id res chain seq x y z
N ALA A 1 -11.99 10.11 -16.39
CA ALA A 1 -10.52 9.97 -16.28
C ALA A 1 -9.93 10.88 -15.18
N ASP A 2 -10.21 12.18 -15.16
CA ASP A 2 -9.72 13.08 -14.10
C ASP A 2 -10.09 12.62 -12.67
N THR A 3 -11.34 12.21 -12.43
CA THR A 3 -11.77 11.61 -11.15
C THR A 3 -10.97 10.36 -10.77
N ALA A 4 -10.54 9.56 -11.75
CA ALA A 4 -9.73 8.37 -11.52
C ALA A 4 -8.33 8.76 -11.02
N VAL A 5 -7.70 9.75 -11.66
CA VAL A 5 -6.39 10.28 -11.28
C VAL A 5 -6.42 10.92 -9.90
N ARG A 6 -7.47 11.68 -9.56
CA ARG A 6 -7.63 12.25 -8.21
C ARG A 6 -7.83 11.19 -7.14
N ARG A 7 -8.58 10.12 -7.44
CA ARG A 7 -8.73 8.97 -6.53
C ARG A 7 -7.38 8.32 -6.30
N LEU A 8 -6.68 8.00 -7.38
CA LEU A 8 -5.34 7.42 -7.37
C LEU A 8 -4.39 8.22 -6.47
N ALA A 9 -4.34 9.53 -6.63
CA ALA A 9 -3.51 10.41 -5.79
C ALA A 9 -3.88 10.41 -4.30
N ARG A 10 -5.15 10.20 -3.97
CA ARG A 10 -5.57 10.05 -2.57
C ARG A 10 -5.14 8.71 -2.00
N ASP A 11 -5.33 7.62 -2.73
CA ASP A 11 -4.98 6.29 -2.25
C ASP A 11 -3.46 6.18 -2.01
N VAL A 12 -2.63 6.74 -2.91
CA VAL A 12 -1.15 6.75 -2.78
C VAL A 12 -0.67 7.55 -1.57
N ARG A 13 -1.37 8.61 -1.16
CA ARG A 13 -1.01 9.42 0.02
C ARG A 13 -1.12 8.67 1.34
N ILE A 14 -1.87 7.58 1.36
CA ILE A 14 -2.05 6.70 2.50
C ILE A 14 -1.50 5.30 2.20
N ALA A 15 -0.46 5.22 1.38
CA ALA A 15 0.34 4.02 1.26
C ALA A 15 1.14 3.81 2.55
N VAL A 16 1.26 2.55 2.98
CA VAL A 16 2.23 2.15 3.99
C VAL A 16 3.61 2.59 3.49
N PRO A 17 4.44 3.24 4.33
CA PRO A 17 5.79 3.67 3.96
C PRO A 17 6.58 2.56 3.29
N ASN A 18 7.31 2.84 2.20
CA ASN A 18 8.08 1.85 1.44
C ASN A 18 7.27 0.66 0.87
N SER A 19 5.94 0.79 0.72
CA SER A 19 5.12 -0.21 0.03
C SER A 19 4.89 0.09 -1.45
N VAL A 20 5.05 1.34 -1.90
CA VAL A 20 4.81 1.66 -3.33
C VAL A 20 5.88 1.01 -4.20
N ARG A 21 5.45 0.31 -5.25
CA ARG A 21 6.31 -0.28 -6.29
C ARG A 21 5.64 -0.28 -7.66
N SER A 22 6.45 -0.31 -8.72
CA SER A 22 5.99 -0.41 -10.11
C SER A 22 6.62 -1.66 -10.74
N PRO A 23 5.92 -2.81 -10.80
CA PRO A 23 6.49 -4.03 -11.37
C PRO A 23 6.76 -3.90 -12.88
N ASP A 24 6.05 -3.00 -13.56
CA ASP A 24 6.24 -2.66 -14.97
C ASP A 24 5.81 -1.21 -15.24
N ALA A 25 5.82 -0.80 -16.51
CA ALA A 25 5.49 0.56 -16.96
C ALA A 25 3.99 0.83 -17.08
N GLN A 26 3.11 -0.11 -16.74
CA GLN A 26 1.65 0.02 -16.87
C GLN A 26 0.92 -0.18 -15.53
N THR A 27 1.66 -0.50 -14.49
CA THR A 27 1.12 -0.97 -13.23
C THR A 27 1.93 -0.44 -12.06
N PHE A 28 1.25 0.00 -11.00
CA PHE A 28 1.87 0.14 -9.69
C PHE A 28 0.98 -0.44 -8.59
N GLU A 29 1.65 -0.91 -7.57
CA GLU A 29 1.08 -1.57 -6.41
C GLU A 29 1.58 -0.89 -5.13
N PHE A 30 0.74 -0.89 -4.11
CA PHE A 30 1.11 -0.48 -2.75
C PHE A 30 0.18 -1.17 -1.76
N VAL A 31 0.46 -1.01 -0.47
CA VAL A 31 -0.45 -1.44 0.58
C VAL A 31 -1.02 -0.21 1.26
N GLN A 32 -2.33 -0.17 1.41
CA GLN A 32 -3.02 1.00 1.94
C GLN A 32 -3.11 0.89 3.46
N THR A 33 -2.71 1.95 4.17
CA THR A 33 -2.93 2.05 5.61
C THR A 33 -4.26 2.73 5.93
N SER A 34 -4.96 2.22 6.94
CA SER A 34 -6.18 2.82 7.48
C SER A 34 -5.91 3.70 8.71
N ASP A 35 -4.88 3.36 9.48
CA ASP A 35 -4.48 4.07 10.70
C ASP A 35 -3.04 3.72 11.09
N GLY A 36 -2.47 4.38 12.10
CA GLY A 36 -1.12 4.08 12.58
C GLY A 36 -0.77 4.81 13.86
N GLY A 37 0.13 4.23 14.65
CA GLY A 37 0.41 4.73 16.00
C GLY A 37 1.82 4.48 16.47
N ARG A 38 2.07 4.82 17.74
CA ARG A 38 3.32 4.46 18.42
C ARG A 38 3.09 3.32 19.40
N TYR A 39 3.95 2.31 19.34
CA TYR A 39 3.95 1.23 20.32
C TYR A 39 4.77 1.60 21.55
N ARG A 40 4.38 1.06 22.70
CA ARG A 40 5.11 1.21 23.95
C ARG A 40 6.41 0.42 23.92
N SER A 41 7.48 1.08 24.31
CA SER A 41 8.87 0.59 24.26
C SER A 41 9.57 0.68 25.62
N GLY A 42 8.87 1.12 26.67
CA GLY A 42 9.39 1.25 28.02
C GLY A 42 8.28 1.25 29.07
N PRO A 43 8.63 1.16 30.36
CA PRO A 43 7.66 1.15 31.47
C PRO A 43 7.02 2.54 31.67
N PRO A 44 5.84 2.61 32.35
CA PRO A 44 5.01 1.48 32.79
C PRO A 44 4.10 0.95 31.67
N GLY A 45 3.73 -0.33 31.72
CA GLY A 45 2.76 -0.96 30.81
C GLY A 45 3.34 -2.06 29.91
N ASN A 46 2.53 -2.51 28.96
CA ASN A 46 2.92 -3.59 28.04
C ASN A 46 3.82 -3.05 26.92
N ARG A 47 5.14 -3.26 27.07
CA ARG A 47 6.16 -2.90 26.10
C ARG A 47 6.27 -4.01 25.05
N LEU A 48 6.38 -3.61 23.78
CA LEU A 48 6.81 -4.51 22.71
C LEU A 48 8.29 -4.90 22.84
N ILE A 49 8.57 -6.21 22.79
CA ILE A 49 9.92 -6.78 22.77
C ILE A 49 10.14 -7.53 21.44
N PHE A 50 11.18 -7.16 20.70
CA PHE A 50 11.48 -7.76 19.39
C PHE A 50 12.35 -9.03 19.54
N ASN A 51 11.81 -10.06 20.20
CA ASN A 51 12.48 -11.35 20.45
C ASN A 51 11.88 -12.53 19.66
N GLY A 52 10.91 -12.26 18.78
CA GLY A 52 10.19 -13.26 18.00
C GLY A 52 9.02 -13.95 18.74
N SER A 53 8.88 -13.78 20.06
CA SER A 53 7.85 -14.45 20.87
C SER A 53 6.83 -13.50 21.50
N ASP A 54 7.19 -12.25 21.77
CA ASP A 54 6.24 -11.27 22.29
C ASP A 54 5.23 -10.86 21.19
N THR A 55 3.97 -11.15 21.45
CA THR A 55 2.87 -10.95 20.51
C THR A 55 2.02 -9.74 20.83
N SER A 56 2.36 -8.94 21.84
CA SER A 56 1.46 -7.88 22.27
C SER A 56 2.18 -6.59 22.63
N PHE A 57 1.49 -5.48 22.45
CA PHE A 57 2.00 -4.20 22.88
C PHE A 57 0.87 -3.23 23.16
N GLN A 58 1.14 -2.29 24.05
CA GLN A 58 0.23 -1.19 24.33
C GLN A 58 0.53 -0.01 23.40
N VAL A 59 -0.51 0.62 22.85
CA VAL A 59 -0.40 1.84 22.05
C VAL A 59 -0.16 3.04 22.97
N LEU A 60 0.75 3.96 22.59
CA LEU A 60 1.12 5.15 23.37
C LEU A 60 0.45 6.43 22.87
N SER A 61 0.27 6.56 21.56
CA SER A 61 -0.28 7.76 20.94
C SER A 61 -0.90 7.42 19.59
N GLY A 62 -2.09 7.97 19.34
CA GLY A 62 -2.84 7.87 18.09
C GLY A 62 -4.34 7.79 18.36
N SER A 63 -5.16 8.33 17.44
CA SER A 63 -6.61 8.09 17.38
C SER A 63 -6.97 6.60 17.16
N VAL A 64 -5.96 5.76 17.01
CA VAL A 64 -5.95 4.35 16.57
C VAL A 64 -6.63 3.40 17.53
N ALA A 65 -6.78 3.80 18.80
CA ALA A 65 -7.35 2.94 19.83
C ALA A 65 -8.86 2.63 19.61
N THR A 66 -9.49 3.19 18.59
CA THR A 66 -10.89 2.87 18.24
C THR A 66 -11.06 2.22 16.87
N ALA A 67 -9.99 2.06 16.08
CA ALA A 67 -10.07 1.64 14.68
C ALA A 67 -9.46 0.26 14.38
N VAL A 68 -8.64 -0.31 15.27
CA VAL A 68 -8.06 -1.64 15.08
C VAL A 68 -9.08 -2.73 15.42
N ALA A 69 -9.32 -3.63 14.49
CA ALA A 69 -10.18 -4.79 14.63
C ALA A 69 -9.40 -6.11 14.51
N VAL A 70 -10.02 -7.19 15.00
CA VAL A 70 -9.53 -8.55 14.73
C VAL A 70 -9.53 -8.79 13.22
N ASN A 71 -8.47 -9.42 12.72
CA ASN A 71 -8.14 -9.65 11.31
C ASN A 71 -7.53 -8.47 10.55
N ASP A 72 -7.42 -7.28 11.15
CA ASP A 72 -6.53 -6.25 10.60
C ASP A 72 -5.08 -6.73 10.66
N HIS A 73 -4.20 -6.02 9.95
CA HIS A 73 -2.78 -6.31 10.00
C HIS A 73 -1.97 -5.12 10.52
N ILE A 74 -0.97 -5.42 11.33
CA ILE A 74 0.04 -4.48 11.78
C ILE A 74 1.27 -4.60 10.90
N VAL A 75 1.83 -3.46 10.49
CA VAL A 75 3.13 -3.37 9.84
C VAL A 75 4.10 -2.63 10.75
N ILE A 76 5.25 -3.25 10.99
CA ILE A 76 6.39 -2.60 11.66
C ILE A 76 7.65 -2.84 10.83
N GLY A 77 8.53 -1.84 10.78
CA GLY A 77 9.85 -1.95 10.17
C GLY A 77 9.91 -1.57 8.69
N SER A 78 8.87 -0.94 8.14
CA SER A 78 8.76 -0.58 6.72
C SER A 78 9.67 0.59 6.32
N SER A 79 10.98 0.38 6.47
CA SER A 79 12.08 1.36 6.37
C SER A 79 13.15 0.97 5.35
N GLN A 80 13.10 -0.24 4.80
CA GLN A 80 14.11 -0.74 3.88
C GLN A 80 13.75 -0.36 2.45
N SER A 81 14.65 0.39 1.80
CA SER A 81 14.51 0.82 0.40
C SER A 81 14.83 -0.29 -0.61
N ASP A 82 15.50 -1.35 -0.17
CA ASP A 82 15.89 -2.53 -0.96
C ASP A 82 14.94 -3.72 -0.80
N GLY A 83 13.92 -3.60 0.06
CA GLY A 83 12.87 -4.59 0.24
C GLY A 83 11.72 -4.06 1.12
N SER A 84 10.48 -4.24 0.67
CA SER A 84 9.31 -3.84 1.46
C SER A 84 8.93 -4.94 2.44
N VAL A 85 9.01 -4.66 3.74
CA VAL A 85 8.69 -5.62 4.82
C VAL A 85 7.24 -6.11 4.81
N VAL A 86 6.38 -5.40 4.08
CA VAL A 86 5.01 -5.82 3.81
C VAL A 86 5.00 -6.96 2.80
N TYR A 87 5.80 -6.87 1.74
CA TYR A 87 5.86 -7.86 0.66
C TYR A 87 6.70 -9.10 0.99
N ASP A 88 7.69 -8.99 1.89
CA ASP A 88 8.42 -10.15 2.43
C ASP A 88 7.72 -10.80 3.64
N ARG A 89 6.68 -10.15 4.16
CA ARG A 89 5.86 -10.54 5.32
C ARG A 89 6.61 -10.64 6.65
N LEU A 90 7.86 -10.17 6.71
CA LEU A 90 8.64 -10.18 7.94
C LEU A 90 8.03 -9.25 8.99
N GLY A 91 7.55 -8.08 8.56
CA GLY A 91 6.95 -7.04 9.42
C GLY A 91 5.43 -7.07 9.52
N LEU A 92 4.76 -7.93 8.76
CA LEU A 92 3.30 -7.99 8.65
C LEU A 92 2.71 -8.98 9.67
N ARG A 93 1.78 -8.55 10.51
CA ARG A 93 1.20 -9.38 11.59
C ARG A 93 -0.31 -9.28 11.65
N LEU A 94 -0.98 -10.42 11.71
CA LEU A 94 -2.43 -10.45 11.88
C LEU A 94 -2.79 -10.07 13.31
N VAL A 95 -3.75 -9.17 13.48
CA VAL A 95 -4.34 -8.81 14.76
C VAL A 95 -5.26 -9.95 15.21
N SER A 96 -4.90 -10.60 16.31
CA SER A 96 -5.70 -11.67 16.94
C SER A 96 -6.66 -11.13 18.00
N ASN A 97 -6.33 -10.01 18.63
CA ASN A 97 -7.18 -9.35 19.62
C ASN A 97 -6.83 -7.85 19.76
N TYR A 98 -7.84 -7.05 20.12
CA TYR A 98 -7.65 -5.66 20.52
C TYR A 98 -8.41 -5.36 21.82
N ASN A 99 -7.69 -4.97 22.87
CA ASN A 99 -8.28 -4.57 24.15
C ASN A 99 -8.30 -3.05 24.26
N ALA A 100 -9.47 -2.45 24.01
CA ALA A 100 -9.66 -0.99 24.06
C ALA A 100 -9.43 -0.39 25.45
N GLY A 101 -9.80 -1.11 26.53
CA GLY A 101 -9.65 -0.62 27.91
C GLY A 101 -8.19 -0.40 28.32
N THR A 102 -7.27 -1.18 27.76
CA THR A 102 -5.82 -1.02 27.98
C THR A 102 -5.09 -0.44 26.77
N GLN A 103 -5.75 -0.33 25.62
CA GLN A 103 -5.16 -0.02 24.31
C GLN A 103 -4.06 -1.02 23.90
N THR A 104 -4.32 -2.30 24.13
CA THR A 104 -3.36 -3.38 23.82
C THR A 104 -3.75 -4.09 22.54
N ILE A 105 -2.83 -4.16 21.58
CA ILE A 105 -2.95 -5.00 20.39
C ILE A 105 -2.26 -6.33 20.69
N THR A 106 -2.89 -7.43 20.32
CA THR A 106 -2.30 -8.77 20.29
C THR A 106 -2.25 -9.26 18.85
N MET A 107 -1.08 -9.76 18.45
CA MET A 107 -0.76 -10.29 17.14
C MET A 107 -0.80 -11.82 17.17
N ASN A 108 -0.85 -12.44 15.99
CA ASN A 108 -0.78 -13.89 15.86
C ASN A 108 0.62 -14.48 16.12
N GLN A 109 1.68 -13.67 15.97
CA GLN A 109 3.07 -14.09 16.14
C GLN A 109 3.95 -12.87 16.49
N GLY A 110 5.13 -13.11 17.10
CA GLY A 110 6.03 -12.03 17.51
C GLY A 110 6.85 -11.42 16.37
N LEU A 111 7.60 -10.37 16.70
CA LEU A 111 8.46 -9.63 15.77
C LEU A 111 9.93 -9.85 16.11
N VAL A 112 10.79 -9.97 15.09
CA VAL A 112 12.24 -10.16 15.25
C VAL A 112 12.97 -8.83 15.41
N SER A 113 14.15 -8.84 16.04
CA SER A 113 14.95 -7.65 16.36
C SER A 113 15.28 -6.76 15.16
N ALA A 114 15.39 -7.33 13.95
CA ALA A 114 15.65 -6.58 12.72
C ALA A 114 14.54 -5.56 12.34
N LEU A 115 13.36 -5.67 12.95
CA LEU A 115 12.21 -4.80 12.66
C LEU A 115 12.07 -3.64 13.66
N GLU A 116 12.86 -3.61 14.74
CA GLU A 116 12.76 -2.56 15.75
C GLU A 116 13.25 -1.22 15.19
N MET A 117 12.38 -0.21 15.23
CA MET A 117 12.67 1.12 14.69
C MET A 117 12.76 2.18 15.80
N PRO A 118 13.70 3.14 15.71
CA PRO A 118 13.78 4.26 16.66
C PRO A 118 12.51 5.10 16.74
N THR A 119 11.76 5.20 15.63
CA THR A 119 10.49 5.93 15.54
C THR A 119 9.38 5.31 16.39
N ARG A 120 9.51 4.01 16.70
CA ARG A 120 8.55 3.21 17.50
C ARG A 120 7.13 3.25 16.94
N ARG A 121 7.02 3.27 15.61
CA ARG A 121 5.76 3.37 14.89
C ARG A 121 5.32 2.06 14.28
N PHE A 122 4.02 1.97 14.07
CA PHE A 122 3.37 0.90 13.34
C PHE A 122 2.23 1.47 12.49
N ASP A 123 1.93 0.79 11.38
CA ASP A 123 0.77 1.07 10.52
C ASP A 123 -0.25 -0.07 10.65
N VAL A 124 -1.50 0.26 10.42
CA VAL A 124 -2.64 -0.65 10.38
C VAL A 124 -3.11 -0.79 8.94
N ILE A 125 -3.34 -2.02 8.51
CA ILE A 125 -3.97 -2.36 7.24
C ILE A 125 -5.32 -2.98 7.58
N ASP A 126 -6.38 -2.31 7.11
CA ASP A 126 -7.75 -2.82 7.19
C ASP A 126 -7.86 -4.17 6.44
N ALA A 127 -8.45 -5.16 7.10
CA ALA A 127 -8.66 -6.50 6.56
C ALA A 127 -9.36 -6.50 5.18
N ALA A 128 -10.23 -5.53 4.92
CA ALA A 128 -10.98 -5.35 3.68
C ALA A 128 -10.25 -4.50 2.62
N GLN A 129 -9.09 -3.93 2.91
CA GLN A 129 -8.29 -3.17 1.95
C GLN A 129 -7.12 -3.96 1.38
N GLY A 130 -6.31 -4.61 2.23
CA GLY A 130 -5.11 -5.34 1.77
C GLY A 130 -4.22 -4.51 0.84
N ALA A 131 -3.63 -5.16 -0.17
CA ALA A 131 -2.90 -4.46 -1.22
C ALA A 131 -3.84 -3.82 -2.25
N VAL A 132 -3.37 -2.74 -2.86
CA VAL A 132 -4.05 -2.01 -3.93
C VAL A 132 -3.13 -1.96 -5.15
N THR A 133 -3.67 -2.28 -6.32
CA THR A 133 -2.97 -2.10 -7.60
C THR A 133 -3.81 -1.26 -8.54
N TYR A 134 -3.15 -0.37 -9.27
CA TYR A 134 -3.70 0.25 -10.47
C TYR A 134 -2.97 -0.32 -11.68
N ALA A 135 -3.72 -0.91 -12.61
CA ALA A 135 -3.20 -1.50 -13.83
C ALA A 135 -3.89 -0.91 -15.07
N CYS A 136 -3.09 -0.55 -16.06
CA CYS A 136 -3.57 -0.26 -17.39
C CYS A 136 -3.64 -1.57 -18.21
N GLU A 137 -4.83 -1.95 -18.64
CA GLU A 137 -5.07 -3.23 -19.31
C GLU A 137 -5.58 -3.01 -20.72
N GLY A 138 -5.13 -3.81 -21.69
CA GLY A 138 -5.60 -3.74 -23.07
C GLY A 138 -5.28 -2.41 -23.78
N VAL A 139 -4.22 -1.72 -23.36
CA VAL A 139 -3.81 -0.43 -23.91
C VAL A 139 -3.50 -0.56 -25.41
N GLY A 140 -4.14 0.28 -26.23
CA GLY A 140 -4.03 0.22 -27.68
C GLY A 140 -5.03 1.15 -28.36
N THR A 141 -5.07 1.12 -29.69
CA THR A 141 -6.04 1.87 -30.50
C THR A 141 -6.73 0.92 -31.47
N ASP A 142 -8.05 0.98 -31.57
CA ASP A 142 -8.83 0.20 -32.54
C ASP A 142 -8.82 0.85 -33.94
N GLY A 143 -9.38 0.14 -34.94
CA GLY A 143 -9.48 0.65 -36.31
C GLY A 143 -10.37 1.88 -36.48
N ASN A 144 -11.18 2.21 -35.48
CA ASN A 144 -12.04 3.40 -35.45
C ASN A 144 -11.36 4.60 -34.76
N GLY A 145 -10.10 4.45 -34.33
CA GLY A 145 -9.35 5.50 -33.67
C GLY A 145 -9.69 5.69 -32.19
N ASN A 146 -10.33 4.71 -31.53
CA ASN A 146 -10.61 4.75 -30.10
C ASN A 146 -9.56 3.98 -29.31
N GLY A 147 -9.25 4.43 -28.10
CA GLY A 147 -8.43 3.65 -27.18
C GLY A 147 -9.15 2.36 -26.77
N THR A 148 -8.41 1.25 -26.68
CA THR A 148 -8.96 -0.06 -26.30
C THR A 148 -8.82 -0.35 -24.80
N GLY A 149 -7.93 0.36 -24.12
CA GLY A 149 -7.54 0.02 -22.76
C GLY A 149 -8.43 0.59 -21.67
N VAL A 150 -8.22 0.05 -20.47
CA VAL A 150 -8.87 0.50 -19.24
C VAL A 150 -7.84 0.73 -18.13
N LEU A 151 -8.11 1.70 -17.26
CA LEU A 151 -7.43 1.80 -15.97
C LEU A 151 -8.30 1.07 -14.95
N ARG A 152 -7.79 -0.01 -14.41
CA ARG A 152 -8.48 -0.82 -13.39
C ARG A 152 -7.78 -0.67 -12.05
N ARG A 153 -8.57 -0.53 -10.99
CA ARG A 153 -8.11 -0.63 -9.61
C ARG A 153 -8.46 -2.00 -9.06
N TYR A 154 -7.49 -2.69 -8.49
CA TYR A 154 -7.62 -3.91 -7.71
C TYR A 154 -7.39 -3.58 -6.24
N TRP A 155 -8.12 -4.23 -5.34
CA TRP A 155 -7.94 -4.12 -3.90
C TRP A 155 -8.39 -5.38 -3.16
N ASN A 156 -8.15 -5.43 -1.86
CA ASN A 156 -8.53 -6.52 -0.96
C ASN A 156 -7.94 -7.88 -1.37
N TYR A 157 -6.71 -7.88 -1.87
CA TYR A 157 -5.98 -9.11 -2.12
C TYR A 157 -4.73 -9.17 -1.26
N TRP A 158 -4.32 -10.41 -0.97
CA TRP A 158 -3.27 -10.73 -0.03
C TRP A 158 -2.26 -11.72 -0.61
N ASP A 159 -2.28 -11.98 -1.93
CA ASP A 159 -1.35 -12.87 -2.64
C ASP A 159 -0.05 -12.16 -3.10
N PHE A 160 0.23 -10.97 -2.56
CA PHE A 160 1.43 -10.20 -2.89
C PHE A 160 2.70 -10.84 -2.31
N THR A 161 3.80 -10.67 -3.05
CA THR A 161 5.14 -11.22 -2.77
C THR A 161 6.23 -10.20 -3.08
N SER A 162 7.42 -10.34 -2.50
CA SER A 162 8.57 -9.47 -2.76
C SER A 162 9.11 -9.57 -4.20
N ASN A 163 8.92 -10.71 -4.87
CA ASN A 163 9.52 -11.04 -6.18
C ASN A 163 8.62 -10.77 -7.40
N ARG A 164 7.59 -9.93 -7.28
CA ARG A 164 6.68 -9.61 -8.40
C ARG A 164 7.41 -8.73 -9.43
N THR A 165 7.89 -9.34 -10.51
CA THR A 165 8.66 -8.70 -11.60
C THR A 165 7.83 -8.30 -12.82
N SER A 166 6.55 -8.68 -12.84
CA SER A 166 5.59 -8.27 -13.87
C SER A 166 4.19 -8.28 -13.27
N TRP A 167 3.29 -7.47 -13.82
CA TRP A 167 1.89 -7.53 -13.45
C TRP A 167 1.24 -8.86 -13.84
N ALA A 168 0.54 -9.45 -12.87
CA ALA A 168 -0.45 -10.47 -13.08
C ALA A 168 -1.65 -10.10 -12.20
N ALA A 169 -2.86 -10.19 -12.75
CA ALA A 169 -4.06 -9.88 -11.99
C ALA A 169 -4.10 -10.74 -10.71
N PRO A 170 -4.33 -10.14 -9.53
CA PRO A 170 -4.28 -10.85 -8.26
C PRO A 170 -5.37 -11.90 -8.18
N VAL A 171 -5.08 -12.97 -7.45
CA VAL A 171 -6.04 -14.01 -7.13
C VAL A 171 -6.91 -13.53 -5.97
N GLY A 172 -8.22 -13.42 -6.21
CA GLY A 172 -9.18 -12.93 -5.23
C GLY A 172 -9.27 -11.40 -5.19
N GLY A 173 -9.81 -10.90 -4.07
CA GLY A 173 -10.07 -9.47 -3.88
C GLY A 173 -11.20 -8.92 -4.75
N SER A 174 -11.15 -7.61 -4.99
CA SER A 174 -12.15 -6.85 -5.71
C SER A 174 -11.49 -5.94 -6.74
N ASN A 175 -12.21 -5.59 -7.80
CA ASN A 175 -11.70 -4.68 -8.81
C ASN A 175 -12.80 -3.80 -9.42
N ALA A 176 -12.40 -2.67 -10.01
CA ALA A 176 -13.28 -1.74 -10.69
C ALA A 176 -12.55 -0.99 -11.81
N ILE A 177 -13.23 -0.78 -12.93
CA ILE A 177 -12.75 0.09 -14.01
C ILE A 177 -12.96 1.54 -13.58
N LEU A 178 -11.90 2.35 -13.62
CA LEU A 178 -11.92 3.77 -13.26
C LEU A 178 -11.90 4.69 -14.48
N ALA A 179 -11.30 4.22 -15.59
CA ALA A 179 -11.30 4.90 -16.86
C ALA A 179 -11.24 3.87 -18.00
N ASN A 180 -11.80 4.24 -19.15
CA ASN A 180 -11.73 3.48 -20.40
C ASN A 180 -11.09 4.34 -21.49
N ARG A 181 -10.99 3.78 -22.70
CA ARG A 181 -10.43 4.44 -23.88
C ARG A 181 -8.96 4.83 -23.74
N ILE A 182 -8.20 4.03 -23.00
CA ILE A 182 -6.77 4.26 -22.81
C ILE A 182 -6.01 3.72 -24.02
N SER A 183 -5.34 4.63 -24.73
CA SER A 183 -4.47 4.31 -25.86
C SER A 183 -2.99 4.34 -25.52
N GLY A 184 -2.62 4.97 -24.40
CA GLY A 184 -1.26 4.97 -23.87
C GLY A 184 -1.26 5.03 -22.35
N CYS A 185 -0.32 4.32 -21.73
CA CYS A 185 -0.14 4.32 -20.30
C CYS A 185 1.34 4.20 -19.97
N ASN A 186 1.82 5.05 -19.07
CA ASN A 186 3.17 4.99 -18.55
C ASN A 186 3.16 5.33 -17.06
N VAL A 187 3.69 4.40 -16.27
CA VAL A 187 3.86 4.50 -14.82
C VAL A 187 5.35 4.45 -14.54
N GLU A 188 5.82 5.38 -13.71
CA GLU A 188 7.19 5.46 -13.27
C GLU A 188 7.22 5.75 -11.77
N TYR A 189 7.92 4.93 -11.00
CA TYR A 189 8.16 5.19 -9.59
C TYR A 189 9.66 5.36 -9.36
N VAL A 190 10.03 6.55 -8.90
CA VAL A 190 11.43 6.90 -8.63
C VAL A 190 11.58 7.14 -7.14
N LEU A 191 12.53 6.45 -6.51
CA LEU A 191 12.95 6.77 -5.15
C LEU A 191 13.88 7.98 -5.19
N ALA A 192 13.46 9.09 -4.57
CA ALA A 192 14.32 10.26 -4.42
C ALA A 192 15.34 10.05 -3.29
N ASN A 193 14.88 9.43 -2.20
CA ASN A 193 15.69 8.89 -1.11
C ASN A 193 14.87 7.85 -0.31
N GLN A 194 15.42 7.35 0.80
CA GLN A 194 14.74 6.37 1.65
C GLN A 194 13.43 6.87 2.29
N GLY A 195 13.28 8.19 2.47
CA GLY A 195 12.09 8.81 3.06
C GLY A 195 11.07 9.33 2.04
N PHE A 196 11.43 9.45 0.77
CA PHE A 196 10.56 10.04 -0.25
C PHE A 196 10.70 9.38 -1.62
N GLY A 197 9.56 9.14 -2.26
CA GLY A 197 9.47 8.71 -3.66
C GLY A 197 8.59 9.64 -4.49
N LEU A 198 8.68 9.51 -5.80
CA LEU A 198 7.83 10.18 -6.77
C LEU A 198 7.18 9.14 -7.67
N LEU A 199 5.85 9.06 -7.62
CA LEU A 199 5.06 8.26 -8.56
C LEU A 199 4.53 9.18 -9.66
N VAL A 200 4.89 8.88 -10.89
CA VAL A 200 4.44 9.57 -12.10
C VAL A 200 3.52 8.64 -12.88
N VAL A 201 2.34 9.14 -13.24
CA VAL A 201 1.36 8.42 -14.05
C VAL A 201 0.96 9.28 -15.24
N ARG A 202 1.11 8.71 -16.43
CA ARG A 202 0.71 9.31 -17.71
C ARG A 202 -0.33 8.42 -18.37
N LEU A 203 -1.52 8.97 -18.61
CA LEU A 203 -2.62 8.27 -19.27
C LEU A 203 -3.01 9.02 -20.52
N THR A 204 -2.90 8.39 -21.68
CA THR A 204 -3.42 8.92 -22.94
C THR A 204 -4.76 8.25 -23.22
N LEU A 205 -5.80 9.07 -23.30
CA LEU A 205 -7.13 8.66 -23.73
C LEU A 205 -7.31 9.02 -25.20
N LYS A 206 -8.01 8.17 -25.95
CA LYS A 206 -8.28 8.40 -27.38
C LYS A 206 -9.72 8.05 -27.75
N GLU A 207 -10.39 8.95 -28.47
CA GLU A 207 -11.75 8.78 -28.98
C GLU A 207 -11.84 9.42 -30.36
N ALA A 208 -12.38 8.70 -31.35
CA ALA A 208 -12.57 9.21 -32.71
C ALA A 208 -11.31 9.88 -33.31
N ASN A 209 -10.13 9.26 -33.13
CA ASN A 209 -8.81 9.77 -33.51
C ASN A 209 -8.29 11.00 -32.74
N GLU A 210 -9.07 11.59 -31.84
CA GLU A 210 -8.61 12.65 -30.95
C GLU A 210 -8.01 12.06 -29.68
N SER A 211 -6.93 12.68 -29.17
CA SER A 211 -6.24 12.21 -27.98
C SER A 211 -6.03 13.30 -26.93
N VAL A 212 -6.19 12.93 -25.67
CA VAL A 212 -5.85 13.76 -24.51
C VAL A 212 -4.92 12.98 -23.59
N THR A 213 -3.80 13.58 -23.20
CA THR A 213 -2.88 12.99 -22.22
C THR A 213 -3.01 13.68 -20.88
N LEU A 214 -3.31 12.89 -19.85
CA LEU A 214 -3.30 13.31 -18.45
C LEU A 214 -1.95 12.93 -17.84
N HIS A 215 -1.31 13.90 -17.21
CA HIS A 215 -0.04 13.73 -16.52
C HIS A 215 -0.21 14.05 -15.04
N HIS A 216 0.19 13.12 -14.16
CA HIS A 216 0.12 13.34 -12.72
C HIS A 216 1.39 12.90 -12.01
N GLN A 217 1.78 13.69 -11.02
CA GLN A 217 2.93 13.45 -10.16
C GLN A 217 2.45 13.45 -8.72
N MET A 218 2.83 12.41 -7.98
CA MET A 218 2.43 12.21 -6.60
C MET A 218 3.66 11.94 -5.75
N HIS A 219 3.86 12.75 -4.73
CA HIS A 219 4.86 12.48 -3.71
C HIS A 219 4.42 11.30 -2.85
N VAL A 220 5.33 10.35 -2.66
CA VAL A 220 5.18 9.20 -1.78
C VAL A 220 5.99 9.46 -0.53
N ASN A 221 5.34 9.40 0.63
CA ASN A 221 6.01 9.49 1.92
C ASN A 221 6.44 8.09 2.37
N ASN A 222 7.75 7.87 2.46
CA ASN A 222 8.36 6.62 2.91
C ASN A 222 8.95 6.74 4.31
N VAL A 223 8.64 7.80 5.06
CA VAL A 223 9.02 7.93 6.48
C VAL A 223 7.99 7.18 7.34
N PRO A 224 8.41 6.16 8.11
CA PRO A 224 7.58 5.47 9.10
C PRO A 224 7.18 6.39 10.26
#